data_AF-A0A969CAQ1-F1
#
_entry.id   AF-A0A969CAQ1-F1
#
_cell.length_a   1.000
_cell.length_b   1.000
_cell.length_c   1.000
_cell.angle_alpha   90.00
_cell.angle_beta   90.00
_cell.angle_gamma   90.00
#
_symmetry.space_group_name_H-M   'P 1'
#
loop_
_entity.id
_entity.type
_entity.pdbx_description
1 polymer ?
#
loop_
_entity_poly.entity_id
_entity_poly.type
_entity_poly.pdbx_seq_one_letter_code
_entity_poly.pdbx_strand_id
1 'polypeptide(L)'
;LGMLFYFIAGVLFGIWELYFGLDPDVSPADAFYLGSYVVLIGGMVVAVSSKRLNLELWQWGLLSAIAAFGIAIAVWVAAPDSWRVQLGLAPTSSLETVTETAPATKATAAPAVDGSKAKAGAPAVPEPAEAEEEETTAPAWVLALDKQLSPYAYSINLFYIVGDVFLLIIATALLLAFWGGRFSQSWRMIAAATFSLYIADMYFKWRDTQAEGSYQSGSLLEVFFVFSAILFGIGATLEHDISTRSRQSRRGRRGA
;
A
#
# COMPACT_ATOMS: atom_id res chain seq x y z
N LEU A 1 -0.01 -19.21 -8.52
CA LEU A 1 -1.23 -19.04 -7.70
C LEU A 1 -1.26 -17.68 -7.02
N GLY A 2 -0.24 -17.29 -6.24
CA GLY A 2 -0.16 -15.93 -5.66
C GLY A 2 -0.36 -14.83 -6.70
N MET A 3 0.42 -14.85 -7.80
CA MET A 3 0.25 -13.90 -8.91
C MET A 3 -1.13 -13.93 -9.59
N LEU A 4 -1.83 -15.07 -9.58
CA LEU A 4 -3.19 -15.14 -10.12
C LEU A 4 -4.17 -14.40 -9.20
N PHE A 5 -4.04 -14.59 -7.88
CA PHE A 5 -4.82 -13.85 -6.91
C PHE A 5 -4.52 -12.35 -6.96
N TYR A 6 -3.24 -11.97 -7.06
CA TYR A 6 -2.84 -10.57 -7.22
C TYR A 6 -3.44 -9.95 -8.49
N PHE A 7 -3.43 -10.68 -9.61
CA PHE A 7 -4.05 -10.22 -10.85
C PHE A 7 -5.56 -10.03 -10.72
N ILE A 8 -6.27 -11.01 -10.13
CA ILE A 8 -7.72 -10.91 -9.91
C ILE A 8 -8.04 -9.74 -8.98
N ALA A 9 -7.25 -9.54 -7.93
CA ALA A 9 -7.38 -8.41 -7.02
C ALA A 9 -7.25 -7.08 -7.77
N GLY A 10 -6.20 -6.91 -8.59
CA GLY A 10 -6.01 -5.70 -9.38
C GLY A 10 -7.17 -5.40 -10.36
N VAL A 11 -7.75 -6.44 -10.97
CA VAL A 11 -8.94 -6.27 -11.83
C VAL A 11 -10.15 -5.83 -11.02
N LEU A 12 -10.40 -6.45 -9.86
CA LEU A 12 -11.53 -6.09 -8.99
C LEU A 12 -11.38 -4.68 -8.42
N PHE A 13 -10.18 -4.33 -7.99
CA PHE A 13 -9.85 -3.00 -7.49
C PHE A 13 -10.06 -1.95 -8.58
N GLY A 14 -9.54 -2.19 -9.79
CA GLY A 14 -9.74 -1.28 -10.93
C GLY A 14 -11.19 -1.13 -11.35
N ILE A 15 -12.06 -2.14 -11.17
CA ILE A 15 -13.52 -1.97 -11.36
C ILE A 15 -14.09 -1.06 -10.26
N TRP A 16 -13.66 -1.23 -9.02
CA TRP A 16 -14.13 -0.41 -7.91
C TRP A 16 -13.77 1.07 -8.07
N GLU A 17 -12.50 1.32 -8.41
CA GLU A 17 -11.94 2.65 -8.58
C GLU A 17 -12.42 3.28 -9.90
N LEU A 18 -12.13 2.66 -11.04
CA LEU A 18 -12.30 3.30 -12.34
C LEU A 18 -13.74 3.23 -12.88
N TYR A 19 -14.48 2.17 -12.54
CA TYR A 19 -15.85 2.01 -13.06
C TYR A 19 -16.89 2.58 -12.10
N PHE A 20 -16.76 2.35 -10.79
CA PHE A 20 -17.71 2.90 -9.82
C PHE A 20 -17.35 4.28 -9.28
N GLY A 21 -16.11 4.75 -9.50
CA GLY A 21 -15.65 6.05 -9.01
C GLY A 21 -15.60 6.08 -7.48
N LEU A 22 -15.17 4.98 -6.86
CA LEU A 22 -15.01 4.88 -5.42
C LEU A 22 -13.54 4.84 -5.07
N ASP A 23 -13.14 5.54 -4.01
CA ASP A 23 -11.79 5.47 -3.44
C ASP A 23 -11.83 4.82 -2.05
N PRO A 24 -12.03 3.50 -1.96
CA PRO A 24 -12.19 2.84 -0.67
C PRO A 24 -10.84 2.43 -0.06
N ASP A 25 -10.68 2.65 1.24
CA ASP A 25 -9.55 2.11 2.01
C ASP A 25 -9.50 0.56 1.98
N VAL A 26 -10.66 -0.08 1.79
CA VAL A 26 -10.85 -1.54 1.68
C VAL A 26 -11.93 -1.87 0.68
N SER A 27 -11.64 -2.82 -0.19
CA SER A 27 -12.54 -3.29 -1.23
C SER A 27 -12.64 -4.84 -1.22
N PRO A 28 -13.55 -5.43 -2.01
CA PRO A 28 -13.57 -6.88 -2.21
C PRO A 28 -12.28 -7.45 -2.81
N ALA A 29 -11.44 -6.62 -3.44
CA ALA A 29 -10.14 -7.03 -3.95
C ALA A 29 -9.19 -7.48 -2.82
N ASP A 30 -9.34 -6.94 -1.61
CA ASP A 30 -8.50 -7.26 -0.46
C ASP A 30 -8.52 -8.73 -0.10
N ALA A 31 -9.66 -9.42 -0.27
CA ALA A 31 -9.74 -10.86 -0.04
C ALA A 31 -8.76 -11.64 -0.94
N PHE A 32 -8.56 -11.18 -2.18
CA PHE A 32 -7.63 -11.79 -3.13
C PHE A 32 -6.18 -11.34 -2.88
N TYR A 33 -5.95 -10.07 -2.52
CA TYR A 33 -4.62 -9.62 -2.09
C TYR A 33 -4.13 -10.40 -0.87
N LEU A 34 -4.96 -10.55 0.17
CA LEU A 34 -4.70 -11.39 1.34
C LEU A 34 -4.38 -12.85 0.95
N GLY A 35 -5.17 -13.41 0.02
CA GLY A 35 -4.89 -14.73 -0.52
C GLY A 35 -3.52 -14.82 -1.20
N SER A 36 -3.13 -13.79 -1.96
CA SER A 36 -1.81 -13.71 -2.60
C SER A 36 -0.70 -13.75 -1.56
N TYR A 37 -0.84 -12.96 -0.49
CA TYR A 37 0.10 -12.94 0.63
C TYR A 37 0.28 -14.31 1.26
N VAL A 38 -0.83 -15.00 1.59
CA VAL A 38 -0.77 -16.34 2.20
C VAL A 38 0.00 -17.32 1.30
N VAL A 39 -0.26 -17.29 -0.01
CA VAL A 39 0.41 -18.19 -0.96
C VAL A 39 1.88 -17.83 -1.16
N LEU A 40 2.21 -16.53 -1.26
CA LEU A 40 3.60 -16.06 -1.43
C LEU A 40 4.43 -16.34 -0.18
N ILE A 41 3.96 -15.93 0.98
CA ILE A 41 4.60 -16.18 2.27
C ILE A 41 4.76 -17.68 2.46
N GLY A 42 3.69 -18.46 2.31
CA GLY A 42 3.75 -19.92 2.47
C GLY A 42 4.76 -20.57 1.53
N GLY A 43 4.78 -20.18 0.25
CA GLY A 43 5.72 -20.69 -0.74
C GLY A 43 7.18 -20.36 -0.40
N MET A 44 7.46 -19.14 0.02
CA MET A 44 8.81 -18.70 0.40
C MET A 44 9.29 -19.33 1.71
N VAL A 45 8.41 -19.48 2.71
CA VAL A 45 8.73 -20.17 3.96
C VAL A 45 9.11 -21.62 3.69
N VAL A 46 8.34 -22.34 2.86
CA VAL A 46 8.67 -23.73 2.47
C VAL A 46 10.01 -23.80 1.73
N ALA A 47 10.30 -22.84 0.84
CA ALA A 47 11.57 -22.76 0.15
C ALA A 47 12.76 -22.53 1.11
N VAL A 48 12.58 -21.66 2.11
CA VAL A 48 13.59 -21.43 3.15
C VAL A 48 13.76 -22.64 4.06
N SER A 49 12.68 -23.20 4.61
CA SER A 49 12.76 -24.30 5.59
C SER A 49 13.31 -25.59 4.99
N SER A 50 13.07 -25.85 3.69
CA SER A 50 13.61 -27.03 3.01
C SER A 50 15.11 -26.94 2.71
N LYS A 51 15.68 -25.72 2.73
CA LYS A 51 17.05 -25.41 2.34
C LYS A 51 17.76 -24.86 3.58
N ARG A 52 18.42 -25.72 4.37
CA ARG A 52 19.19 -25.31 5.57
C ARG A 52 20.03 -24.06 5.26
N LEU A 53 19.55 -22.89 5.68
CA LEU A 53 20.19 -21.61 5.37
C LEU A 53 21.52 -21.54 6.09
N ASN A 54 22.62 -21.78 5.38
CA ASN A 54 23.95 -21.67 5.93
C ASN A 54 24.47 -20.24 5.70
N LEU A 55 23.83 -19.27 6.35
CA LEU A 55 24.23 -17.87 6.25
C LEU A 55 25.47 -17.62 7.10
N GLU A 56 26.42 -16.88 6.55
CA GLU A 56 27.59 -16.42 7.30
C GLU A 56 27.17 -15.38 8.35
N LEU A 57 27.99 -15.19 9.39
CA LEU A 57 27.70 -14.25 10.49
C LEU A 57 27.44 -12.82 9.97
N TRP A 58 28.15 -12.41 8.92
CA TRP A 58 27.95 -11.12 8.27
C TRP A 58 26.62 -11.02 7.52
N GLN A 59 26.20 -12.11 6.87
CA GLN A 59 24.89 -12.18 6.20
C GLN A 59 23.75 -12.13 7.21
N TRP A 60 23.91 -12.74 8.39
CA TRP A 60 22.98 -12.58 9.52
C TRP A 60 22.92 -11.14 10.03
N GLY A 61 24.07 -10.47 10.13
CA GLY A 61 24.14 -9.05 10.49
C GLY A 61 23.38 -8.17 9.49
N LEU A 62 23.61 -8.38 8.19
CA LEU A 62 22.91 -7.66 7.12
C LEU A 62 21.40 -7.93 7.13
N LEU A 63 20.99 -9.20 7.29
CA LEU A 63 19.58 -9.58 7.38
C LEU A 63 18.90 -8.91 8.58
N SER A 64 19.57 -8.87 9.73
CA SER A 64 19.05 -8.23 10.94
C SER A 64 18.92 -6.70 10.77
N ALA A 65 19.88 -6.07 10.10
CA ALA A 65 19.81 -4.64 9.80
C ALA A 65 18.65 -4.30 8.86
N ILE A 66 18.44 -5.09 7.80
CA ILE A 66 17.31 -4.91 6.87
C ILE A 66 15.98 -5.15 7.58
N ALA A 67 15.90 -6.18 8.43
CA ALA A 67 14.70 -6.44 9.24
C ALA A 67 14.38 -5.25 10.17
N ALA A 68 15.37 -4.73 10.89
CA ALA A 68 15.19 -3.58 11.77
C ALA A 68 14.76 -2.33 11.00
N PHE A 69 15.35 -2.09 9.82
CA PHE A 69 15.00 -0.97 8.96
C PHE A 69 13.56 -1.09 8.41
N GLY A 70 13.17 -2.27 7.93
CA GLY A 70 11.80 -2.52 7.46
C GLY A 70 10.76 -2.34 8.58
N ILE A 71 11.06 -2.84 9.78
CA ILE A 71 10.20 -2.65 10.96
C ILE A 71 10.09 -1.16 11.32
N ALA A 72 11.20 -0.41 11.28
CA ALA A 72 11.17 1.02 11.57
C ALA A 72 10.29 1.79 10.58
N ILE A 73 10.38 1.49 9.28
CA ILE A 73 9.49 2.05 8.25
C ILE A 73 8.04 1.67 8.55
N ALA A 74 7.76 0.38 8.82
CA ALA A 74 6.41 -0.08 9.13
C ALA A 74 5.80 0.64 10.33
N VAL A 75 6.56 0.83 11.41
CA VAL A 75 6.10 1.59 12.59
C VAL A 75 5.80 3.04 12.22
N TRP A 76 6.64 3.66 11.39
CA TRP A 76 6.46 5.05 10.97
C TRP A 76 5.25 5.25 10.04
N VAL A 77 5.02 4.32 9.12
CA VAL A 77 3.89 4.35 8.17
C VAL A 77 2.58 3.96 8.87
N ALA A 78 2.60 2.97 9.77
CA ALA A 78 1.41 2.51 10.50
C ALA A 78 1.07 3.34 11.75
N ALA A 79 1.89 4.35 12.09
CA ALA A 79 1.68 5.16 13.28
C ALA A 79 0.31 5.87 13.20
N PRO A 80 -0.62 5.62 14.13
CA PRO A 80 -1.89 6.33 14.17
C PRO A 80 -1.65 7.84 14.30
N ASP A 81 -2.58 8.66 13.80
CA ASP A 81 -2.45 10.12 13.87
C ASP A 81 -2.25 10.62 15.31
N SER A 82 -2.89 9.98 16.28
CA SER A 82 -2.69 10.26 17.70
C SER A 82 -1.24 10.04 18.16
N TRP A 83 -0.56 9.03 17.63
CA TRP A 83 0.85 8.76 17.93
C TRP A 83 1.77 9.70 17.16
N ARG A 84 1.45 10.02 15.90
CA ARG A 84 2.19 11.01 15.10
C ARG A 84 2.16 12.39 15.75
N VAL A 85 1.00 12.81 16.26
CA VAL A 85 0.83 14.05 17.01
C VAL A 85 1.63 13.99 18.33
N GLN A 86 1.54 12.89 19.08
CA GLN A 86 2.23 12.75 20.37
C GLN A 86 3.77 12.67 20.25
N LEU A 87 4.29 12.15 19.13
CA LEU A 87 5.71 12.09 18.83
C LEU A 87 6.25 13.35 18.11
N GLY A 88 5.39 14.35 17.84
CA GLY A 88 5.77 15.54 17.07
C GLY A 88 6.18 15.23 15.62
N LEU A 89 5.68 14.12 15.07
CA LEU A 89 5.92 13.66 13.70
C LEU A 89 4.76 14.03 12.74
N ALA A 90 3.69 14.65 13.26
CA ALA A 90 2.60 15.14 12.45
C ALA A 90 3.07 16.35 11.60
N PRO A 91 2.69 16.43 10.32
CA PRO A 91 2.83 17.67 9.57
C PRO A 91 2.06 18.77 10.31
N THR A 92 2.64 19.97 10.37
CA THR A 92 2.05 21.14 11.03
C THR A 92 0.78 21.56 10.28
N SER A 93 -0.33 20.87 10.50
CA SER A 93 -1.64 21.29 10.03
C SER A 93 -1.98 22.58 10.77
N SER A 94 -2.18 23.64 10.00
CA SER A 94 -2.57 24.97 10.45
C SER A 94 -3.65 24.90 11.53
N LEU A 95 -3.37 25.48 12.69
CA LEU A 95 -4.32 25.64 13.77
C LEU A 95 -5.56 26.41 13.28
N GLU A 96 -6.67 25.71 13.08
CA GLU A 96 -7.98 26.35 13.16
C GLU A 96 -8.16 26.85 14.59
N THR A 97 -7.96 28.15 14.76
CA THR A 97 -8.16 28.81 16.04
C THR A 97 -9.67 28.92 16.24
N VAL A 98 -10.27 27.91 16.86
CA VAL A 98 -11.63 27.98 17.41
C VAL A 98 -11.65 29.10 18.44
N THR A 99 -12.08 30.29 18.03
CA THR A 99 -12.38 31.37 18.96
C THR A 99 -13.82 31.18 19.43
N GLU A 100 -13.92 30.50 20.56
CA GLU A 100 -15.13 30.34 21.36
C GLU A 100 -15.71 31.72 21.76
N THR A 101 -17.02 31.83 21.61
CA THR A 101 -17.82 33.06 21.78
C THR A 101 -18.17 33.31 23.25
N ALA A 102 -18.18 34.57 23.70
CA ALA A 102 -18.97 35.00 24.87
C ALA A 102 -19.38 36.49 24.82
N PRO A 103 -20.50 36.91 25.45
CA PRO A 103 -21.40 37.93 24.91
C PRO A 103 -21.57 39.19 25.79
N ALA A 104 -21.88 40.35 25.18
CA ALA A 104 -22.60 41.52 25.76
C ALA A 104 -22.73 42.59 24.62
N THR A 105 -23.74 43.45 24.42
CA THR A 105 -24.91 43.90 25.18
C THR A 105 -25.83 44.65 24.19
N LYS A 106 -27.14 44.70 24.44
CA LYS A 106 -28.14 45.54 23.74
C LYS A 106 -27.95 47.04 24.06
N ALA A 107 -28.08 47.92 23.04
CA ALA A 107 -28.67 49.26 23.15
C ALA A 107 -29.03 49.78 21.73
N THR A 108 -30.31 49.84 21.32
CA THR A 108 -31.25 50.99 21.31
C THR A 108 -31.15 51.89 20.07
N ALA A 109 -32.31 52.28 19.53
CA ALA A 109 -32.57 52.77 18.17
C ALA A 109 -32.43 54.30 17.92
N ALA A 110 -31.97 54.68 16.70
CA ALA A 110 -32.31 55.74 15.70
C ALA A 110 -32.78 57.17 16.11
N PRO A 111 -32.86 58.22 15.22
CA PRO A 111 -32.65 58.29 13.74
C PRO A 111 -31.98 59.57 13.11
N ALA A 112 -31.74 59.50 11.77
CA ALA A 112 -31.59 60.55 10.71
C ALA A 112 -30.35 61.50 10.75
N VAL A 113 -29.68 61.93 9.65
CA VAL A 113 -30.11 62.51 8.35
C VAL A 113 -28.99 62.42 7.28
N ASP A 114 -29.39 62.10 6.04
CA ASP A 114 -28.95 62.45 4.66
C ASP A 114 -27.51 62.89 4.28
N GLY A 115 -27.01 62.37 3.12
CA GLY A 115 -26.02 63.07 2.27
C GLY A 115 -24.77 62.33 1.76
N SER A 116 -24.86 61.75 0.56
CA SER A 116 -23.82 61.75 -0.52
C SER A 116 -22.64 60.73 -0.53
N LYS A 117 -22.47 60.15 -1.75
CA LYS A 117 -21.28 59.55 -2.40
C LYS A 117 -20.82 58.12 -2.09
N ALA A 118 -21.32 57.23 -2.95
CA ALA A 118 -20.62 56.21 -3.76
C ALA A 118 -19.21 55.70 -3.37
N LYS A 119 -19.15 54.35 -3.38
CA LYS A 119 -18.04 53.46 -3.78
C LYS A 119 -17.05 53.05 -2.68
N ALA A 120 -17.37 51.94 -2.01
CA ALA A 120 -16.41 51.06 -1.35
C ALA A 120 -16.88 49.60 -1.51
N GLY A 121 -15.97 48.74 -1.96
CA GLY A 121 -16.26 47.35 -2.30
C GLY A 121 -16.72 46.54 -1.09
N ALA A 122 -17.77 45.77 -1.28
CA ALA A 122 -18.17 44.73 -0.35
C ALA A 122 -17.10 43.62 -0.38
N PRO A 123 -16.57 43.18 0.78
CA PRO A 123 -15.81 41.94 0.84
C PRO A 123 -16.74 40.77 0.51
N ALA A 124 -16.34 39.97 -0.46
CA ALA A 124 -16.99 38.72 -0.79
C ALA A 124 -17.05 37.85 0.47
N VAL A 125 -18.26 37.49 0.87
CA VAL A 125 -18.50 36.38 1.78
C VAL A 125 -17.89 35.15 1.10
N PRO A 126 -16.96 34.40 1.71
CA PRO A 126 -16.61 33.09 1.21
C PRO A 126 -17.85 32.22 1.36
N GLU A 127 -18.49 31.96 0.24
CA GLU A 127 -19.40 30.85 0.04
C GLU A 127 -18.69 29.60 0.58
N PRO A 128 -19.32 28.81 1.46
CA PRO A 128 -18.71 27.56 1.91
C PRO A 128 -18.41 26.75 0.67
N ALA A 129 -17.13 26.41 0.48
CA ALA A 129 -16.71 25.49 -0.56
C ALA A 129 -17.54 24.22 -0.39
N GLU A 130 -18.49 24.03 -1.32
CA GLU A 130 -19.15 22.76 -1.50
C GLU A 130 -18.03 21.75 -1.70
N ALA A 131 -17.93 20.80 -0.77
CA ALA A 131 -17.16 19.59 -1.02
C ALA A 131 -17.75 19.02 -2.31
N GLU A 132 -16.96 18.97 -3.37
CA GLU A 132 -17.31 18.27 -4.61
C GLU A 132 -17.59 16.82 -4.19
N GLU A 133 -18.87 16.48 -4.01
CA GLU A 133 -19.30 15.10 -3.88
C GLU A 133 -18.97 14.46 -5.23
N GLU A 134 -17.92 13.65 -5.29
CA GLU A 134 -17.61 12.87 -6.48
C GLU A 134 -18.88 12.12 -6.89
N GLU A 135 -19.34 12.33 -8.13
CA GLU A 135 -20.54 11.70 -8.67
C GLU A 135 -20.32 10.19 -8.78
N THR A 136 -20.51 9.45 -7.69
CA THR A 136 -20.36 8.00 -7.69
C THR A 136 -21.44 7.41 -8.59
N THR A 137 -21.06 6.59 -9.57
CA THR A 137 -22.02 5.82 -10.40
C THR A 137 -22.41 4.51 -9.73
N ALA A 138 -21.96 4.32 -8.48
CA ALA A 138 -22.03 3.09 -7.72
C ALA A 138 -23.49 2.69 -7.40
N PRO A 139 -23.92 1.47 -7.74
CA PRO A 139 -25.17 0.92 -7.27
C PRO A 139 -25.24 0.87 -5.73
N ALA A 140 -26.45 0.93 -5.17
CA ALA A 140 -26.65 0.93 -3.72
C ALA A 140 -26.01 -0.26 -2.98
N TRP A 141 -25.91 -1.44 -3.62
CA TRP A 141 -25.26 -2.60 -3.02
C TRP A 141 -23.74 -2.44 -2.91
N VAL A 142 -23.11 -1.67 -3.81
CA VAL A 142 -21.66 -1.38 -3.81
C VAL A 142 -21.34 -0.44 -2.64
N LEU A 143 -22.11 0.63 -2.49
CA LEU A 143 -21.99 1.57 -1.36
C LEU A 143 -22.26 0.88 0.00
N ALA A 144 -23.24 -0.02 0.05
CA ALA A 144 -23.51 -0.79 1.26
C ALA A 144 -22.35 -1.72 1.62
N LEU A 145 -21.71 -2.34 0.62
CA LEU A 145 -20.54 -3.19 0.84
C LEU A 145 -19.32 -2.39 1.27
N ASP A 146 -19.07 -1.25 0.63
CA ASP A 146 -18.00 -0.33 1.00
C ASP A 146 -18.09 0.10 2.47
N LYS A 147 -19.29 0.55 2.89
CA LYS A 147 -19.58 0.88 4.28
C LYS A 147 -19.41 -0.30 5.25
N GLN A 148 -19.67 -1.53 4.80
CA GLN A 148 -19.43 -2.73 5.62
C GLN A 148 -17.95 -3.05 5.76
N LEU A 149 -17.12 -2.67 4.79
CA LEU A 149 -15.70 -2.96 4.75
C LEU A 149 -14.84 -1.91 5.47
N SER A 150 -15.30 -0.65 5.52
CA SER A 150 -14.55 0.45 6.14
C SER A 150 -14.04 0.20 7.58
N PRO A 151 -14.76 -0.51 8.48
CA PRO A 151 -14.24 -0.79 9.82
C PRO A 151 -13.01 -1.70 9.84
N TYR A 152 -12.75 -2.43 8.75
CA TYR A 152 -11.61 -3.34 8.62
C TYR A 152 -10.37 -2.67 8.04
N ALA A 153 -10.45 -1.41 7.58
CA ALA A 153 -9.36 -0.67 6.95
C ALA A 153 -8.07 -0.71 7.75
N TYR A 154 -8.15 -0.35 9.02
CA TYR A 154 -6.98 -0.38 9.90
C TYR A 154 -6.35 -1.78 10.00
N SER A 155 -7.17 -2.82 10.18
CA SER A 155 -6.67 -4.19 10.38
C SER A 155 -6.03 -4.76 9.11
N ILE A 156 -6.64 -4.50 7.95
CA ILE A 156 -6.15 -4.96 6.65
C ILE A 156 -4.90 -4.19 6.25
N ASN A 157 -4.88 -2.87 6.44
CA ASN A 157 -3.70 -2.04 6.18
C ASN A 157 -2.51 -2.49 7.07
N LEU A 158 -2.75 -2.70 8.37
CA LEU A 158 -1.74 -3.24 9.28
C LEU A 158 -1.25 -4.62 8.83
N PHE A 159 -2.13 -5.50 8.34
CA PHE A 159 -1.73 -6.79 7.80
C PHE A 159 -0.79 -6.62 6.60
N TYR A 160 -1.09 -5.72 5.66
CA TYR A 160 -0.21 -5.49 4.51
C TYR A 160 1.16 -4.99 4.95
N ILE A 161 1.21 -3.98 5.83
CA ILE A 161 2.47 -3.45 6.33
C ILE A 161 3.32 -4.54 7.01
N VAL A 162 2.71 -5.32 7.91
CA VAL A 162 3.42 -6.41 8.61
C VAL A 162 3.83 -7.52 7.65
N GLY A 163 2.94 -7.89 6.74
CA GLY A 163 3.17 -8.91 5.74
C GLY A 163 4.31 -8.53 4.78
N ASP A 164 4.38 -7.26 4.38
CA ASP A 164 5.42 -6.72 3.51
C ASP A 164 6.78 -6.76 4.18
N VAL A 165 6.88 -6.35 5.45
CA VAL A 165 8.13 -6.49 6.22
C VAL A 165 8.52 -7.96 6.35
N PHE A 166 7.55 -8.84 6.60
CA PHE A 166 7.83 -10.28 6.71
C PHE A 166 8.34 -10.86 5.37
N LEU A 167 7.69 -10.49 4.27
CA LEU A 167 8.09 -10.84 2.91
C LEU A 167 9.47 -10.29 2.58
N LEU A 168 9.78 -9.05 2.96
CA LEU A 168 11.11 -8.43 2.80
C LEU A 168 12.18 -9.27 3.49
N ILE A 169 11.98 -9.65 4.76
CA ILE A 169 12.95 -10.44 5.52
C ILE A 169 13.23 -11.78 4.84
N ILE A 170 12.18 -12.49 4.42
CA ILE A 170 12.34 -13.80 3.76
C ILE A 170 12.97 -13.63 2.38
N ALA A 171 12.57 -12.62 1.61
CA ALA A 171 13.14 -12.31 0.31
C ALA A 171 14.64 -12.00 0.43
N THR A 172 15.04 -11.17 1.39
CA THR A 172 16.45 -10.88 1.67
C THR A 172 17.20 -12.15 2.08
N ALA A 173 16.63 -12.98 2.97
CA ALA A 173 17.25 -14.24 3.37
C ALA A 173 17.48 -15.16 2.16
N LEU A 174 16.49 -15.28 1.27
CA LEU A 174 16.60 -16.06 0.02
C LEU A 174 17.65 -15.48 -0.93
N LEU A 175 17.71 -14.15 -1.09
CA LEU A 175 18.71 -13.50 -1.93
C LEU A 175 20.12 -13.77 -1.41
N LEU A 176 20.35 -13.62 -0.11
CA LEU A 176 21.66 -13.87 0.51
C LEU A 176 22.06 -15.35 0.44
N ALA A 177 21.12 -16.25 0.73
CA ALA A 177 21.38 -17.69 0.73
C ALA A 177 21.67 -18.25 -0.67
N PHE A 178 21.14 -17.62 -1.72
CA PHE A 178 21.34 -18.05 -3.10
C PHE A 178 22.26 -17.13 -3.91
N TRP A 179 22.90 -16.16 -3.26
CA TRP A 179 23.89 -15.29 -3.89
C TRP A 179 25.17 -16.08 -4.20
N GLY A 180 25.53 -16.22 -5.48
CA GLY A 180 26.78 -16.88 -5.90
C GLY A 180 26.69 -18.38 -6.22
N GLY A 181 25.52 -19.02 -6.11
CA GLY A 181 25.33 -20.43 -6.50
C GLY A 181 24.67 -20.64 -7.87
N ARG A 182 24.93 -21.79 -8.51
CA ARG A 182 24.24 -22.22 -9.76
C ARG A 182 22.81 -22.73 -9.52
N PHE A 183 22.41 -22.95 -8.26
CA PHE A 183 21.10 -23.49 -7.91
C PHE A 183 20.13 -22.43 -7.38
N SER A 184 18.91 -22.50 -7.94
CA SER A 184 17.69 -21.70 -7.68
C SER A 184 17.65 -20.29 -8.29
N GLN A 185 18.10 -20.14 -9.54
CA GLN A 185 17.85 -18.91 -10.32
C GLN A 185 16.37 -18.48 -10.29
N SER A 186 15.43 -19.43 -10.33
CA SER A 186 13.99 -19.16 -10.17
C SER A 186 13.65 -18.46 -8.86
N TRP A 187 14.14 -18.99 -7.73
CA TRP A 187 13.89 -18.43 -6.40
C TRP A 187 14.58 -17.09 -6.17
N ARG A 188 15.72 -16.82 -6.80
CA ARG A 188 16.34 -15.50 -6.80
C ARG A 188 15.46 -14.46 -7.50
N MET A 189 14.85 -14.82 -8.62
CA MET A 189 13.92 -13.93 -9.32
C MET A 189 12.65 -13.69 -8.49
N ILE A 190 12.10 -14.73 -7.87
CA ILE A 190 10.94 -14.63 -6.96
C ILE A 190 11.26 -13.73 -5.75
N ALA A 191 12.45 -13.87 -5.16
CA ALA A 191 12.89 -13.03 -4.05
C ALA A 191 13.12 -11.57 -4.48
N ALA A 192 13.76 -11.35 -5.64
CA ALA A 192 13.91 -10.01 -6.20
C ALA A 192 12.56 -9.37 -6.54
N ALA A 193 11.59 -10.16 -7.04
CA ALA A 193 10.24 -9.69 -7.32
C ALA A 193 9.52 -9.22 -6.05
N THR A 194 9.68 -9.98 -4.96
CA THR A 194 9.09 -9.67 -3.66
C THR A 194 9.74 -8.44 -3.04
N PHE A 195 11.05 -8.30 -3.16
CA PHE A 195 11.78 -7.10 -2.76
C PHE A 195 11.32 -5.86 -3.55
N SER A 196 11.11 -6.01 -4.86
CA SER A 196 10.55 -4.96 -5.73
C SER A 196 9.14 -4.59 -5.28
N LEU A 197 8.30 -5.57 -4.98
CA LEU A 197 6.93 -5.36 -4.51
C LEU A 197 6.90 -4.55 -3.21
N TYR A 198 7.73 -4.90 -2.24
CA TYR A 198 7.89 -4.15 -0.98
C TYR A 198 8.19 -2.66 -1.20
N ILE A 199 9.09 -2.33 -2.13
CA ILE A 199 9.43 -0.92 -2.42
C ILE A 199 8.20 -0.18 -2.95
N ALA A 200 7.46 -0.81 -3.86
CA ALA A 200 6.27 -0.22 -4.46
C ALA A 200 5.17 -0.03 -3.41
N ASP A 201 4.90 -1.04 -2.59
CA ASP A 201 3.85 -1.03 -1.56
C ASP A 201 4.15 0.00 -0.46
N MET A 202 5.39 0.07 0.04
CA MET A 202 5.75 1.07 1.04
C MET A 202 5.69 2.50 0.49
N TYR A 203 6.05 2.68 -0.78
CA TYR A 203 5.89 3.97 -1.42
C TYR A 203 4.42 4.36 -1.56
N PHE A 204 3.58 3.44 -2.05
CA PHE A 204 2.14 3.66 -2.18
C PHE A 204 1.53 4.04 -0.84
N LYS A 205 1.77 3.25 0.21
CA LYS A 205 1.28 3.54 1.58
C LYS A 205 1.80 4.86 2.12
N TRP A 206 3.07 5.19 1.89
CA TRP A 206 3.58 6.49 2.31
C TRP A 206 2.88 7.64 1.59
N ARG A 207 2.67 7.55 0.26
CA ARG A 207 1.98 8.59 -0.52
C ARG A 207 0.54 8.79 -0.09
N ASP A 208 -0.15 7.70 0.19
CA ASP A 208 -1.52 7.68 0.69
C ASP A 208 -1.64 8.38 2.06
N THR A 209 -0.61 8.29 2.91
CA THR A 209 -0.59 8.98 4.21
C THR A 209 -0.23 10.47 4.16
N GLN A 210 0.06 11.04 2.99
CA GLN A 210 0.45 12.45 2.87
C GLN A 210 -0.77 13.34 2.61
N ALA A 211 -0.91 14.42 3.37
CA ALA A 211 -2.05 15.34 3.30
C ALA A 211 -2.09 16.23 2.02
N GLU A 212 -1.06 16.17 1.17
CA GLU A 212 -0.93 17.02 -0.02
C GLU A 212 -1.50 16.34 -1.26
N GLY A 213 -2.82 16.50 -1.45
CA GLY A 213 -3.53 16.20 -2.69
C GLY A 213 -3.96 14.74 -2.87
N SER A 214 -5.01 14.54 -3.67
CA SER A 214 -5.48 13.21 -4.08
C SER A 214 -4.32 12.39 -4.67
N TYR A 215 -4.21 11.11 -4.29
CA TYR A 215 -3.21 10.21 -4.85
C TYR A 215 -3.23 10.25 -6.39
N GLN A 216 -2.04 10.35 -7.00
CA GLN A 216 -1.88 10.31 -8.46
C GLN A 216 -0.94 9.17 -8.81
N SER A 217 -1.46 8.22 -9.58
CA SER A 217 -0.69 7.11 -10.14
C SER A 217 0.34 7.58 -11.18
N GLY A 218 1.36 6.76 -11.42
CA GLY A 218 2.40 6.99 -12.43
C GLY A 218 3.71 7.56 -11.88
N SER A 219 3.90 7.52 -10.56
CA SER A 219 5.18 7.90 -9.96
C SER A 219 6.31 6.93 -10.33
N LEU A 220 7.56 7.38 -10.21
CA LEU A 220 8.73 6.57 -10.54
C LEU A 220 8.82 5.28 -9.71
N LEU A 221 8.38 5.31 -8.45
CA LEU A 221 8.48 4.16 -7.56
C LEU A 221 7.38 3.12 -7.81
N GLU A 222 6.27 3.49 -8.44
CA GLU A 222 5.26 2.52 -8.90
C GLU A 222 5.77 1.61 -10.04
N VAL A 223 6.84 2.00 -10.75
CA VAL A 223 7.48 1.13 -11.76
C VAL A 223 7.95 -0.19 -11.13
N PHE A 224 8.22 -0.21 -9.82
CA PHE A 224 8.58 -1.43 -9.11
C PHE A 224 7.43 -2.46 -9.04
N PHE A 225 6.16 -2.07 -9.20
CA PHE A 225 5.06 -3.03 -9.42
C PHE A 225 5.26 -3.80 -10.73
N VAL A 226 5.64 -3.09 -11.79
CA VAL A 226 5.89 -3.69 -13.11
C VAL A 226 7.12 -4.61 -13.05
N PHE A 227 8.20 -4.16 -12.43
CA PHE A 227 9.38 -4.99 -12.22
C PHE A 227 9.08 -6.25 -11.41
N SER A 228 8.26 -6.13 -10.37
CA SER A 228 7.80 -7.29 -9.60
C SER A 228 7.07 -8.29 -10.50
N ALA A 229 6.08 -7.85 -11.27
CA ALA A 229 5.32 -8.72 -12.18
C ALA A 229 6.24 -9.43 -13.20
N ILE A 230 7.19 -8.70 -13.80
CA ILE A 230 8.15 -9.26 -14.75
C ILE A 230 9.05 -10.30 -14.08
N LEU A 231 9.61 -9.99 -12.90
CA LEU A 231 10.50 -10.90 -12.17
C LEU A 231 9.78 -12.16 -11.70
N PHE A 232 8.53 -12.06 -11.26
CA PHE A 232 7.69 -13.23 -10.99
C PHE A 232 7.45 -14.08 -12.24
N GLY A 233 7.20 -13.45 -13.39
CA GLY A 233 7.05 -14.14 -14.68
C GLY A 233 8.32 -14.89 -15.11
N ILE A 234 9.49 -14.26 -14.97
CA ILE A 234 10.79 -14.89 -15.23
C ILE A 234 11.00 -16.05 -14.25
N GLY A 235 10.78 -15.85 -12.95
CA GLY A 235 10.91 -16.88 -11.92
C GLY A 235 10.03 -18.11 -12.20
N ALA A 236 8.78 -17.89 -12.59
CA ALA A 236 7.84 -18.95 -12.96
C ALA A 236 8.29 -19.71 -14.22
N THR A 237 8.79 -19.01 -15.23
CA THR A 237 9.29 -19.63 -16.48
C THR A 237 10.52 -20.49 -16.22
N LEU A 238 11.47 -19.98 -15.42
CA LEU A 238 12.66 -20.73 -15.01
C LEU A 238 12.29 -21.99 -14.21
N GLU A 239 11.32 -21.89 -13.29
CA GLU A 239 10.87 -23.05 -12.52
C GLU A 239 10.15 -24.09 -13.39
N HIS A 240 9.37 -23.63 -14.38
CA HIS A 240 8.72 -24.50 -15.35
C HIS A 240 9.74 -25.26 -16.22
N ASP A 241 10.79 -24.59 -16.70
CA ASP A 241 11.87 -25.22 -17.48
C ASP A 241 12.64 -26.28 -16.65
N ILE A 242 12.97 -25.96 -15.39
CA ILE A 242 13.60 -26.93 -14.47
C ILE A 242 12.70 -28.16 -14.27
N SER A 243 11.41 -27.92 -14.05
CA SER A 243 10.42 -28.98 -13.82
C SER A 243 10.24 -29.89 -15.03
N THR A 244 10.20 -29.34 -16.24
CA THR A 244 10.01 -30.12 -17.48
C THR A 244 11.26 -30.91 -17.87
N ARG A 245 12.46 -30.31 -17.78
CA ARG A 245 13.73 -31.00 -18.03
C ARG A 245 13.96 -32.18 -17.08
N SER A 246 13.59 -32.03 -15.80
CA SER A 246 13.68 -33.12 -14.81
C SER A 246 12.78 -34.31 -15.15
N ARG A 247 11.60 -34.07 -15.73
CA ARG A 247 10.66 -35.12 -16.16
C ARG A 247 11.13 -35.83 -17.43
N GLN A 248 11.70 -35.09 -18.39
CA GLN A 248 12.24 -35.67 -19.61
C GLN A 248 13.43 -36.61 -19.34
N SER A 249 14.34 -36.26 -18.42
CA SER A 249 15.47 -37.13 -18.08
C SER A 249 15.04 -38.45 -17.42
N ARG A 250 13.96 -38.44 -16.61
CA ARG A 250 13.38 -39.66 -16.03
C ARG A 250 12.66 -40.53 -17.06
N ARG A 251 12.00 -39.93 -18.07
CA ARG A 251 11.29 -40.68 -19.12
C ARG A 251 12.27 -41.33 -20.10
N GLY A 252 13.36 -40.64 -20.45
CA GLY A 252 14.43 -41.21 -21.30
C GLY A 252 15.13 -42.42 -20.68
N ARG A 253 15.28 -42.46 -19.35
CA ARG A 253 15.87 -43.60 -18.62
C ARG A 253 14.96 -44.81 -18.42
N ARG A 254 13.64 -44.69 -18.68
CA ARG A 254 12.68 -45.80 -18.57
C ARG A 254 12.35 -46.46 -19.92
N GLY A 255 12.90 -45.94 -21.01
CA GLY A 255 12.72 -46.48 -22.37
C GLY A 255 13.98 -47.11 -22.96
N ALA A 256 15.00 -47.37 -22.15
CA ALA A 256 16.23 -48.07 -22.53
C ALA A 256 16.40 -49.33 -21.69
#